data_AF-A0A932TPH2-F1
#
_entry.id   AF-A0A932TPH2-F1
#
_cell.length_a   1.000
_cell.length_b   1.000
_cell.length_c   1.000
_cell.angle_alpha   90.00
_cell.angle_beta   90.00
_cell.angle_gamma   90.00
#
_symmetry.space_group_name_H-M   'P 1'
#
loop_
_entity.id
_entity.type
_entity.pdbx_description
1 polymer ?
#
loop_
_entity_poly.entity_id
_entity_poly.type
_entity_poly.pdbx_seq_one_letter_code
_entity_poly.pdbx_strand_id
1 'polypeptide(L)'
;MTADTLRVLKIGDTVLIRSAFSPEQDLVVSLGKGSNRQVNFVGARLVAPAAAFSAEATQQGVLFHPCGDDASPFIINGGYIGGNHGCPDLCVVASPAHGRTTADIGSAWVDGAGTRFHLIRVVDDETLWFLSENRGTNTVWRFTREMVGPSLTSASGKVSLPIAVKTGQLRPACRVRRQEYLADGKKPLRDGEVTYCRSLDVVEEYDIINVGSLLRDILAHPGVEPDFTADRLEGVVANHIIYRFLPGGTTLIDYTSRALQEFEMGYMGFNQSARLVWEAGSTHEYYVPKTLPFEQNGIRYDFRSVQDLSAAPPKEPFVFSVARGNVEDPDNLPERFIQFVGRRENGQTVRQVGYALGYSLTEGLTRPAERARNASSAISLYPVKSYPVAVDRKMGALVPAGTTFHCLAYRQYFDPRSHANATCVYWHPEGEGQVVYVDYHRSVEHDTVRLPAEWAGKAITIIEQTPSLTLHAHRIGPGGSLELSASGGHGCAVIKVHDAAR
;
A
#
# COMPACT_ATOMS: atom_id res chain seq x y z
N MET A 1 12.33 10.42 25.08
CA MET A 1 11.90 9.00 25.00
C MET A 1 13.15 8.15 24.85
N THR A 2 13.14 6.91 25.32
CA THR A 2 14.15 5.93 24.89
C THR A 2 13.91 5.58 23.42
N ALA A 3 14.95 5.19 22.69
CA ALA A 3 14.85 4.86 21.25
C ALA A 3 13.85 3.71 20.97
N ASP A 4 13.56 2.88 21.99
CA ASP A 4 12.86 1.60 21.86
C ASP A 4 11.39 1.64 22.32
N THR A 5 10.77 2.81 22.39
CA THR A 5 9.38 2.93 22.88
C THR A 5 8.54 3.83 21.99
N LEU A 6 7.34 3.36 21.66
CA LEU A 6 6.30 4.12 20.98
C LEU A 6 5.43 4.88 21.97
N ARG A 7 4.94 6.03 21.55
CA ARG A 7 3.78 6.72 22.15
C ARG A 7 2.62 6.66 21.17
N VAL A 8 1.48 6.17 21.63
CA VAL A 8 0.29 6.00 20.79
C VAL A 8 -0.88 6.74 21.40
N LEU A 9 -1.63 7.46 20.57
CA LEU A 9 -2.84 8.17 20.96
C LEU A 9 -3.95 7.86 19.96
N LYS A 10 -5.04 7.26 20.44
CA LYS A 10 -6.25 7.01 19.65
C LYS A 10 -7.30 8.06 19.99
N ILE A 11 -7.89 8.68 18.98
CA ILE A 11 -8.97 9.69 19.11
C ILE A 11 -10.03 9.36 18.07
N GLY A 12 -11.15 8.77 18.50
CA GLY A 12 -12.16 8.24 17.59
C GLY A 12 -11.54 7.27 16.58
N ASP A 13 -11.65 7.61 15.30
CA ASP A 13 -11.12 6.82 14.17
C ASP A 13 -9.66 7.14 13.81
N THR A 14 -9.06 8.16 14.43
CA THR A 14 -7.66 8.54 14.20
C THR A 14 -6.74 7.88 15.21
N VAL A 15 -5.59 7.38 14.74
CA VAL A 15 -4.52 6.88 15.60
C VAL A 15 -3.21 7.57 15.24
N LEU A 16 -2.58 8.20 16.22
CA LEU A 16 -1.27 8.82 16.11
C LEU A 16 -0.23 7.91 16.77
N ILE A 17 0.86 7.65 16.06
CA ILE A 17 1.91 6.72 16.45
C ILE A 17 3.23 7.48 16.37
N ARG A 18 3.82 7.76 17.53
CA ARG A 18 5.03 8.58 17.65
C ARG A 18 6.23 7.75 18.08
N SER A 19 7.34 7.92 17.39
CA SER A 19 8.65 7.32 17.70
C SER A 19 9.77 8.34 17.52
N ALA A 20 10.93 8.07 18.12
CA ALA A 20 12.14 8.82 17.79
C ALA A 20 12.50 8.66 16.30
N PHE A 21 13.07 9.70 15.69
CA PHE A 21 13.54 9.69 14.29
C PHE A 21 15.00 10.16 14.19
N SER A 22 15.30 11.33 14.76
CA SER A 22 16.65 11.86 14.96
C SER A 22 16.75 12.47 16.38
N PRO A 23 17.93 12.93 16.83
CA PRO A 23 18.04 13.63 18.12
C PRO A 23 17.17 14.90 18.20
N GLU A 24 16.87 15.54 17.06
CA GLU A 24 16.14 16.80 16.95
C GLU A 24 14.66 16.62 16.58
N GLN A 25 14.24 15.43 16.15
CA GLN A 25 12.93 15.19 15.57
C GLN A 25 12.36 13.82 15.97
N ASP A 26 11.06 13.81 16.29
CA ASP A 26 10.26 12.60 16.38
C ASP A 26 9.41 12.45 15.11
N LEU A 27 9.21 11.19 14.69
CA LEU A 27 8.28 10.82 13.66
C LEU A 27 6.89 10.59 14.27
N VAL A 28 5.84 11.09 13.60
CA VAL A 28 4.45 10.74 13.88
C VAL A 28 3.80 10.18 12.63
N VAL A 29 3.43 8.90 12.65
CA VAL A 29 2.58 8.27 11.63
C VAL A 29 1.13 8.35 12.08
N SER A 30 0.24 8.73 11.17
CA SER A 30 -1.20 8.88 11.41
C SER A 30 -1.98 7.84 10.61
N LEU A 31 -2.86 7.13 11.30
CA LEU A 31 -3.85 6.24 10.70
C LEU A 31 -5.25 6.81 10.82
N GLY A 32 -6.12 6.40 9.91
CA GLY A 32 -7.53 6.71 9.88
C GLY A 32 -8.32 5.59 9.20
N LYS A 33 -9.54 5.93 8.80
CA LYS A 33 -10.40 5.04 7.99
C LYS A 33 -10.40 5.50 6.55
N GLY A 34 -10.34 4.55 5.63
CA GLY A 34 -10.59 4.82 4.21
C GLY A 34 -12.08 4.72 3.85
N SER A 35 -12.37 4.83 2.55
CA SER A 35 -13.75 4.89 2.05
C SER A 35 -14.58 3.61 2.24
N ASN A 36 -13.95 2.46 2.51
CA ASN A 36 -14.63 1.22 2.91
C ASN A 36 -14.52 0.96 4.43
N ARG A 37 -14.14 1.97 5.22
CA ARG A 37 -13.88 1.89 6.67
C ARG A 37 -12.69 1.00 7.07
N GLN A 38 -11.93 0.50 6.11
CA GLN A 38 -10.69 -0.22 6.35
C GLN A 38 -9.59 0.72 6.89
N VAL A 39 -8.56 0.16 7.54
CA VAL A 39 -7.42 0.91 8.05
C VAL A 39 -6.69 1.56 6.89
N ASN A 40 -6.31 2.82 7.07
CA ASN A 40 -5.63 3.58 6.03
C ASN A 40 -4.58 4.49 6.63
N PHE A 41 -3.43 4.60 5.96
CA PHE A 41 -2.43 5.59 6.31
C PHE A 41 -2.91 6.97 5.86
N VAL A 42 -2.90 7.93 6.78
CA VAL A 42 -3.31 9.33 6.53
C VAL A 42 -2.10 10.21 6.28
N GLY A 43 -0.98 9.91 6.93
CA GLY A 43 0.30 10.51 6.59
C GLY A 43 1.36 10.39 7.67
N ALA A 44 2.51 10.99 7.41
CA ALA A 44 3.61 11.07 8.36
C ALA A 44 4.16 12.50 8.48
N ARG A 45 4.48 12.88 9.72
CA ARG A 45 4.99 14.21 10.07
C ARG A 45 6.23 14.09 10.95
N LEU A 46 7.12 15.08 10.86
CA LEU A 46 8.17 15.28 11.86
C LEU A 46 7.76 16.39 12.83
N VAL A 47 7.98 16.14 14.13
CA VAL A 47 7.69 17.09 15.21
C VAL A 47 8.91 17.22 16.12
N ALA A 48 9.04 18.34 16.85
CA ALA A 48 10.07 18.47 17.86
C ALA A 48 9.86 17.45 19.00
N PRO A 49 10.92 16.83 19.56
CA PRO A 49 10.80 15.88 20.67
C PRO A 49 10.07 16.45 21.89
N ALA A 50 10.21 17.76 22.15
CA ALA A 50 9.54 18.45 23.25
C ALA A 50 8.07 18.81 22.96
N ALA A 51 7.59 18.67 21.71
CA ALA A 51 6.21 18.99 21.37
C ALA A 51 5.22 18.12 22.16
N ALA A 52 4.11 18.72 22.58
CA ALA A 52 2.99 17.99 23.17
C ALA A 52 2.53 16.87 22.23
N PHE A 53 1.94 15.80 22.78
CA PHE A 53 1.40 14.71 21.97
C PHE A 53 -0.13 14.78 21.97
N SER A 54 -0.65 15.54 21.01
CA SER A 54 -2.06 15.71 20.72
C SER A 54 -2.27 15.85 19.21
N ALA A 55 -3.52 15.78 18.73
CA ALA A 55 -3.84 15.98 17.33
C ALA A 55 -3.40 17.38 16.83
N GLU A 56 -3.66 18.42 17.63
CA GLU A 56 -3.34 19.81 17.31
C GLU A 56 -1.83 20.01 17.21
N ALA A 57 -1.07 19.51 18.19
CA ALA A 57 0.39 19.62 18.19
C ALA A 57 1.02 18.83 17.02
N THR A 58 0.49 17.65 16.69
CA THR A 58 0.93 16.89 15.52
C THR A 58 0.67 17.64 14.21
N GLN A 59 -0.45 18.35 14.07
CA GLN A 59 -0.75 19.13 12.87
C GLN A 59 0.23 20.28 12.63
N GLN A 60 0.88 20.81 13.67
CA GLN A 60 1.93 21.82 13.55
C GLN A 60 3.28 21.26 13.06
N GLY A 61 3.43 19.93 13.02
CA GLY A 61 4.62 19.27 12.49
C GLY A 61 4.76 19.39 10.98
N VAL A 62 5.97 19.15 10.46
CA VAL A 62 6.26 19.17 9.02
C VAL A 62 5.67 17.92 8.37
N LEU A 63 4.68 18.10 7.49
CA LEU A 63 4.12 17.02 6.69
C LEU A 63 5.05 16.68 5.55
N PHE A 64 5.57 15.46 5.55
CA PHE A 64 6.46 14.99 4.50
C PHE A 64 5.94 13.77 3.74
N HIS A 65 4.84 13.18 4.20
CA HIS A 65 4.20 12.08 3.51
C HIS A 65 2.69 12.21 3.65
N PRO A 66 2.02 12.97 2.76
CA PRO A 66 0.57 13.01 2.68
C PRO A 66 0.09 11.68 2.10
N CYS A 67 -0.60 10.89 2.91
CA CYS A 67 -1.26 9.66 2.47
C CYS A 67 -2.78 9.88 2.40
N GLY A 68 -3.54 8.84 2.04
CA GLY A 68 -5.00 8.88 2.04
C GLY A 68 -5.65 7.83 1.16
N ASP A 69 -4.89 7.23 0.26
CA ASP A 69 -5.28 6.12 -0.61
C ASP A 69 -4.16 5.06 -0.53
N ASP A 70 -3.91 4.54 0.67
CA ASP A 70 -2.71 3.75 0.97
C ASP A 70 -3.03 2.31 1.40
N ALA A 71 -4.30 1.96 1.49
CA ALA A 71 -4.76 0.58 1.67
C ALA A 71 -4.84 -0.14 0.31
N SER A 72 -3.93 -1.09 0.04
CA SER A 72 -3.81 -1.73 -1.28
C SER A 72 -5.10 -2.46 -1.70
N PRO A 73 -5.72 -2.10 -2.84
CA PRO A 73 -6.77 -2.90 -3.46
C PRO A 73 -6.16 -4.10 -4.20
N PHE A 74 -7.02 -5.03 -4.62
CA PHE A 74 -6.69 -6.07 -5.60
C PHE A 74 -7.38 -5.74 -6.94
N ILE A 75 -6.81 -6.18 -8.06
CA ILE A 75 -7.57 -6.24 -9.32
C ILE A 75 -8.25 -7.60 -9.38
N ILE A 76 -9.55 -7.62 -9.13
CA ILE A 76 -10.41 -8.82 -9.14
C ILE A 76 -11.44 -8.64 -10.25
N ASN A 77 -11.57 -9.63 -11.13
CA ASN A 77 -12.58 -9.65 -12.20
C ASN A 77 -12.54 -8.39 -13.10
N GLY A 78 -11.37 -7.77 -13.25
CA GLY A 78 -11.13 -6.61 -14.10
C GLY A 78 -11.18 -5.25 -13.40
N GLY A 79 -11.53 -5.17 -12.10
CA GLY A 79 -11.63 -3.92 -11.36
C GLY A 79 -10.78 -3.89 -10.09
N TYR A 80 -10.24 -2.70 -9.75
CA TYR A 80 -9.65 -2.46 -8.43
C TYR A 80 -10.75 -2.47 -7.37
N ILE A 81 -10.68 -3.39 -6.41
CA ILE A 81 -11.66 -3.56 -5.34
C ILE A 81 -10.96 -4.05 -4.06
N GLY A 82 -11.55 -3.75 -2.90
CA GLY A 82 -10.88 -3.96 -1.61
C GLY A 82 -9.99 -2.77 -1.26
N GLY A 83 -9.40 -2.79 -0.06
CA GLY A 83 -8.70 -1.61 0.44
C GLY A 83 -9.63 -0.40 0.43
N ASN A 84 -9.19 0.70 -0.17
CA ASN A 84 -9.98 1.94 -0.31
C ASN A 84 -10.86 2.01 -1.60
N HIS A 85 -10.82 0.98 -2.45
CA HIS A 85 -11.56 0.97 -3.72
C HIS A 85 -12.87 0.19 -3.62
N GLY A 86 -13.88 0.72 -4.30
CA GLY A 86 -15.13 0.02 -4.61
C GLY A 86 -15.16 -0.51 -6.04
N CYS A 87 -16.13 -1.36 -6.37
CA CYS A 87 -16.28 -1.86 -7.74
C CYS A 87 -16.45 -0.68 -8.72
N PRO A 88 -15.64 -0.60 -9.80
CA PRO A 88 -15.63 0.56 -10.71
C PRO A 88 -16.78 0.59 -11.74
N ASP A 89 -17.66 -0.41 -11.71
CA ASP A 89 -18.73 -0.59 -12.70
C ASP A 89 -20.03 0.14 -12.34
N LEU A 90 -20.01 0.96 -11.29
CA LEU A 90 -21.13 1.80 -10.89
C LEU A 90 -21.40 2.89 -11.92
N CYS A 91 -22.63 2.94 -12.43
CA CYS A 91 -23.16 4.07 -13.19
C CYS A 91 -23.86 5.06 -12.25
N VAL A 92 -23.28 6.24 -12.07
CA VAL A 92 -23.95 7.36 -11.39
C VAL A 92 -24.70 8.16 -12.43
N VAL A 93 -26.02 8.08 -12.43
CA VAL A 93 -26.89 8.73 -13.41
C VAL A 93 -27.47 9.99 -12.80
N ALA A 94 -27.10 11.15 -13.36
CA ALA A 94 -27.79 12.39 -13.08
C ALA A 94 -29.06 12.45 -13.95
N SER A 95 -30.22 12.54 -13.29
CA SER A 95 -31.55 12.60 -13.89
C SER A 95 -32.45 13.49 -13.03
N PRO A 96 -32.50 14.81 -13.29
CA PRO A 96 -33.26 15.76 -12.49
C PRO A 96 -34.73 15.41 -12.35
N ALA A 97 -35.28 15.59 -11.15
CA ALA A 97 -36.67 15.31 -10.83
C ALA A 97 -37.18 13.94 -11.33
N HIS A 98 -36.36 12.89 -11.23
CA HIS A 98 -36.68 11.56 -11.76
C HIS A 98 -37.90 10.89 -11.10
N GLY A 99 -38.36 11.40 -9.96
CA GLY A 99 -39.56 10.94 -9.26
C GLY A 99 -39.51 9.47 -8.83
N ARG A 100 -38.30 8.95 -8.57
CA ARG A 100 -38.06 7.60 -8.09
C ARG A 100 -37.90 7.64 -6.58
N THR A 101 -38.27 6.55 -5.93
CA THR A 101 -38.14 6.36 -4.48
C THR A 101 -37.48 5.01 -4.18
N THR A 102 -37.25 4.70 -2.92
CA THR A 102 -36.77 3.37 -2.49
C THR A 102 -37.63 2.24 -3.06
N ALA A 103 -38.94 2.44 -3.26
CA ALA A 103 -39.84 1.45 -3.84
C ALA A 103 -39.49 1.05 -5.30
N ASP A 104 -38.74 1.89 -6.02
CA ASP A 104 -38.30 1.62 -7.39
C ASP A 104 -36.98 0.81 -7.44
N ILE A 105 -36.27 0.62 -6.32
CA ILE A 105 -35.02 -0.14 -6.29
C ILE A 105 -35.25 -1.59 -6.75
N GLY A 106 -34.33 -2.11 -7.57
CA GLY A 106 -34.42 -3.40 -8.25
C GLY A 106 -35.10 -3.34 -9.63
N SER A 107 -35.74 -2.22 -9.98
CA SER A 107 -36.37 -2.05 -11.30
C SER A 107 -35.36 -2.14 -12.44
N ALA A 108 -35.78 -2.74 -13.56
CA ALA A 108 -34.97 -2.92 -14.76
C ALA A 108 -35.23 -1.81 -15.79
N TRP A 109 -34.16 -1.34 -16.40
CA TRP A 109 -34.10 -0.26 -17.37
C TRP A 109 -33.21 -0.64 -18.53
N VAL A 110 -33.49 -0.12 -19.72
CA VAL A 110 -32.84 -0.50 -20.96
C VAL A 110 -32.32 0.76 -21.64
N ASP A 111 -31.06 0.74 -22.05
CA ASP A 111 -30.44 1.83 -22.80
C ASP A 111 -30.75 1.74 -24.31
N GLY A 112 -30.21 2.67 -25.09
CA GLY A 112 -30.40 2.71 -26.54
C GLY A 112 -29.76 1.54 -27.31
N ALA A 113 -28.86 0.77 -26.68
CA ALA A 113 -28.26 -0.44 -27.26
C ALA A 113 -28.99 -1.72 -26.82
N GLY A 114 -30.04 -1.62 -25.99
CA GLY A 114 -30.73 -2.79 -25.45
C GLY A 114 -30.06 -3.40 -24.22
N THR A 115 -29.01 -2.79 -23.67
CA THR A 115 -28.35 -3.27 -22.46
C THR A 115 -29.23 -3.00 -21.24
N ARG A 116 -29.39 -4.01 -20.39
CA ARG A 116 -30.17 -3.89 -19.16
C ARG A 116 -29.32 -3.33 -18.02
N PHE A 117 -29.91 -2.39 -17.30
CA PHE A 117 -29.41 -1.81 -16.06
C PHE A 117 -30.48 -1.91 -14.97
N HIS A 118 -30.05 -2.05 -13.73
CA HIS A 118 -30.91 -2.14 -12.56
C HIS A 118 -30.68 -0.96 -11.64
N LEU A 119 -31.77 -0.32 -11.19
CA LEU A 119 -31.70 0.73 -10.19
C LEU A 119 -31.29 0.12 -8.85
N ILE A 120 -30.11 0.44 -8.36
CA ILE A 120 -29.58 -0.10 -7.10
C ILE A 120 -29.63 0.89 -5.94
N ARG A 121 -29.81 2.19 -6.22
CA ARG A 121 -29.98 3.21 -5.17
C ARG A 121 -30.61 4.49 -5.72
N VAL A 122 -31.49 5.11 -4.91
CA VAL A 122 -31.91 6.50 -5.09
C VAL A 122 -31.11 7.34 -4.11
N VAL A 123 -30.23 8.22 -4.61
CA VAL A 123 -29.33 9.00 -3.74
C VAL A 123 -30.03 10.26 -3.23
N ASP A 124 -30.65 10.99 -4.15
CA ASP A 124 -31.43 12.20 -3.93
C ASP A 124 -32.44 12.34 -5.09
N ASP A 125 -33.05 13.50 -5.28
CA ASP A 125 -34.02 13.79 -6.34
C ASP A 125 -33.40 14.02 -7.73
N GLU A 126 -32.07 14.04 -7.81
CA GLU A 126 -31.30 14.34 -9.01
C GLU A 126 -30.38 13.19 -9.43
N THR A 127 -30.13 12.23 -8.54
CA THR A 127 -29.06 11.23 -8.69
C THR A 127 -29.54 9.82 -8.39
N LEU A 128 -29.35 8.94 -9.38
CA LEU A 128 -29.66 7.51 -9.30
C LEU A 128 -28.39 6.69 -9.52
N TRP A 129 -28.30 5.54 -8.86
CA TRP A 129 -27.23 4.58 -9.08
C TRP A 129 -27.73 3.35 -9.80
N PHE A 130 -27.03 2.98 -10.85
CA PHE A 130 -27.32 1.81 -11.65
C PHE A 130 -26.12 0.87 -11.72
N LEU A 131 -26.43 -0.42 -11.84
CA LEU A 131 -25.48 -1.45 -12.24
C LEU A 131 -26.05 -2.18 -13.44
N SER A 132 -25.23 -2.55 -14.42
CA SER A 132 -25.72 -3.37 -15.53
C SER A 132 -26.16 -4.75 -15.03
N GLU A 133 -26.87 -5.50 -15.85
CA GLU A 133 -26.96 -6.95 -15.65
C GLU A 133 -25.54 -7.56 -15.60
N ASN A 134 -25.38 -8.62 -14.81
CA ASN A 134 -24.14 -9.39 -14.77
C ASN A 134 -24.07 -10.28 -16.01
N ARG A 135 -23.10 -10.04 -16.90
CA ARG A 135 -22.84 -10.86 -18.10
C ARG A 135 -21.83 -11.99 -17.85
N GLY A 136 -21.27 -12.07 -16.65
CA GLY A 136 -20.34 -13.10 -16.22
C GLY A 136 -21.04 -14.26 -15.50
N THR A 137 -20.28 -14.99 -14.70
CA THR A 137 -20.81 -16.04 -13.82
C THR A 137 -21.14 -15.45 -12.44
N ASN A 138 -21.59 -16.30 -11.51
CA ASN A 138 -21.87 -15.88 -10.14
C ASN A 138 -20.61 -15.43 -9.37
N THR A 139 -19.45 -15.98 -9.70
CA THR A 139 -18.17 -15.75 -9.01
C THR A 139 -17.23 -14.85 -9.82
N VAL A 140 -17.21 -15.02 -11.14
CA VAL A 140 -16.48 -14.17 -12.09
C VAL A 140 -17.47 -13.22 -12.76
N TRP A 141 -17.83 -12.15 -12.06
CA TRP A 141 -18.82 -11.18 -12.55
C TRP A 141 -18.25 -10.30 -13.67
N ARG A 142 -19.15 -9.81 -14.53
CA ARG A 142 -18.87 -8.86 -15.60
C ARG A 142 -20.00 -7.85 -15.72
N PHE A 143 -19.73 -6.63 -15.30
CA PHE A 143 -20.63 -5.51 -15.49
C PHE A 143 -20.08 -4.57 -16.58
N THR A 144 -20.94 -3.73 -17.12
CA THR A 144 -20.54 -2.61 -17.97
C THR A 144 -21.04 -1.31 -17.37
N ARG A 145 -20.24 -0.27 -17.54
CA ARG A 145 -20.59 1.12 -17.21
C ARG A 145 -20.95 1.96 -18.43
N GLU A 146 -20.83 1.39 -19.62
CA GLU A 146 -21.16 2.05 -20.88
C GLU A 146 -22.68 2.00 -21.06
N MET A 147 -23.33 3.17 -20.93
CA MET A 147 -24.74 3.35 -21.28
C MET A 147 -24.82 4.08 -22.63
N VAL A 148 -25.57 3.50 -23.56
CA VAL A 148 -25.73 4.05 -24.91
C VAL A 148 -27.02 4.84 -25.03
N GLY A 149 -26.94 6.02 -25.67
CA GLY A 149 -28.11 6.87 -25.94
C GLY A 149 -28.42 7.88 -24.83
N PRO A 150 -29.43 8.76 -25.05
CA PRO A 150 -29.70 9.89 -24.16
C PRO A 150 -30.61 9.54 -22.97
N SER A 151 -31.15 8.32 -22.91
CA SER A 151 -32.11 7.94 -21.89
C SER A 151 -32.12 6.44 -21.57
N LEU A 152 -32.56 6.11 -20.35
CA LEU A 152 -32.92 4.76 -19.93
C LEU A 152 -34.44 4.60 -19.98
N THR A 153 -34.92 3.55 -20.65
CA THR A 153 -36.35 3.23 -20.73
C THR A 153 -36.67 2.09 -19.77
N SER A 154 -37.69 2.25 -18.93
CA SER A 154 -38.14 1.18 -18.03
C SER A 154 -38.47 -0.09 -18.83
N ALA A 155 -38.29 -1.28 -18.25
CA ALA A 155 -38.60 -2.55 -18.93
C ALA A 155 -40.07 -2.65 -19.41
N SER A 156 -40.99 -1.87 -18.82
CA SER A 156 -42.38 -1.76 -19.25
C SER A 156 -42.59 -0.91 -20.52
N GLY A 157 -41.58 -0.15 -20.95
CA GLY A 157 -41.64 0.82 -22.05
C GLY A 157 -42.36 2.13 -21.70
N LYS A 158 -42.95 2.27 -20.50
CA LYS A 158 -43.85 3.39 -20.18
C LYS A 158 -43.17 4.64 -19.64
N VAL A 159 -41.98 4.48 -19.05
CA VAL A 159 -41.22 5.56 -18.41
C VAL A 159 -39.84 5.63 -19.04
N SER A 160 -39.35 6.83 -19.29
CA SER A 160 -37.98 7.10 -19.75
C SER A 160 -37.32 8.13 -18.84
N LEU A 161 -36.04 7.92 -18.55
CA LEU A 161 -35.20 8.79 -17.74
C LEU A 161 -34.10 9.38 -18.62
N PRO A 162 -33.94 10.70 -18.73
CA PRO A 162 -32.75 11.26 -19.35
C PRO A 162 -31.51 10.86 -18.54
N ILE A 163 -30.41 10.53 -19.22
CA ILE A 163 -29.17 10.12 -18.57
C ILE A 163 -28.01 11.05 -18.87
N ALA A 164 -27.36 11.52 -17.81
CA ALA A 164 -26.00 12.02 -17.84
C ALA A 164 -25.16 11.17 -16.88
N VAL A 165 -24.33 10.28 -17.45
CA VAL A 165 -23.62 9.26 -16.68
C VAL A 165 -22.26 9.76 -16.23
N LYS A 166 -21.95 9.59 -14.95
CA LYS A 166 -20.63 9.77 -14.36
C LYS A 166 -20.12 8.43 -13.87
N THR A 167 -18.80 8.25 -13.93
CA THR A 167 -18.15 7.08 -13.34
C THR A 167 -18.19 7.18 -11.81
N GLY A 168 -18.61 6.11 -11.16
CA GLY A 168 -18.58 5.97 -9.72
C GLY A 168 -17.80 4.73 -9.29
N GLN A 169 -17.65 4.55 -7.98
CA GLN A 169 -17.28 3.26 -7.41
C GLN A 169 -18.35 2.83 -6.43
N LEU A 170 -18.80 1.58 -6.54
CA LEU A 170 -19.76 0.98 -5.63
C LEU A 170 -19.09 0.73 -4.29
N ARG A 171 -19.42 1.56 -3.31
CA ARG A 171 -18.91 1.51 -1.93
C ARG A 171 -20.06 1.54 -0.92
N PRO A 172 -19.90 0.92 0.26
CA PRO A 172 -18.73 0.13 0.68
C PRO A 172 -18.61 -1.20 -0.08
N ALA A 173 -17.37 -1.61 -0.38
CA ALA A 173 -17.05 -2.89 -1.01
C ALA A 173 -16.33 -3.86 -0.06
N CYS A 174 -16.01 -3.41 1.15
CA CYS A 174 -15.43 -4.24 2.20
C CYS A 174 -16.41 -4.35 3.36
N ARG A 175 -16.62 -5.56 3.85
CA ARG A 175 -17.30 -5.82 5.12
C ARG A 175 -16.26 -6.06 6.20
N VAL A 176 -16.01 -5.04 7.01
CA VAL A 176 -15.08 -5.11 8.14
C VAL A 176 -15.67 -6.02 9.21
N ARG A 177 -14.96 -7.12 9.50
CA ARG A 177 -15.32 -8.12 10.51
C ARG A 177 -14.67 -7.81 11.86
N ARG A 178 -13.43 -7.31 11.83
CA ARG A 178 -12.64 -7.01 13.02
C ARG A 178 -11.71 -5.85 12.76
N GLN A 179 -11.54 -4.99 13.76
CA GLN A 179 -10.58 -3.90 13.71
C GLN A 179 -10.17 -3.54 15.14
N GLU A 180 -8.97 -3.95 15.53
CA GLU A 180 -8.44 -3.81 16.89
C GLU A 180 -7.11 -3.05 16.87
N TYR A 181 -6.86 -2.29 17.94
CA TYR A 181 -5.64 -1.52 18.13
C TYR A 181 -5.03 -1.97 19.46
N LEU A 182 -3.95 -2.75 19.40
CA LEU A 182 -3.41 -3.49 20.52
C LEU A 182 -1.98 -3.03 20.85
N ALA A 183 -1.81 -2.38 21.99
CA ALA A 183 -0.49 -2.11 22.57
C ALA A 183 0.18 -3.44 22.95
N ASP A 184 1.44 -3.60 22.54
CA ASP A 184 2.25 -4.81 22.71
C ASP A 184 1.55 -6.09 22.21
N GLY A 185 0.69 -5.96 21.19
CA GLY A 185 -0.08 -7.05 20.60
C GLY A 185 -1.16 -7.65 21.52
N LYS A 186 -1.45 -7.02 22.67
CA LYS A 186 -2.32 -7.62 23.70
C LYS A 186 -3.36 -6.69 24.27
N LYS A 187 -3.00 -5.44 24.58
CA LYS A 187 -3.86 -4.54 25.34
C LYS A 187 -4.57 -3.54 24.41
N PRO A 188 -5.91 -3.55 24.33
CA PRO A 188 -6.63 -2.54 23.54
C PRO A 188 -6.28 -1.12 23.95
N LEU A 189 -6.13 -0.23 22.98
CA LEU A 189 -6.00 1.20 23.22
C LEU A 189 -7.30 1.78 23.78
N ARG A 190 -7.17 2.78 24.65
CA ARG A 190 -8.30 3.58 25.14
C ARG A 190 -8.34 4.91 24.38
N ASP A 191 -9.54 5.35 24.07
CA ASP A 191 -9.74 6.62 23.36
C ASP A 191 -9.34 7.80 24.25
N GLY A 192 -8.63 8.77 23.68
CA GLY A 192 -8.13 9.97 24.37
C GLY A 192 -6.94 9.75 25.30
N GLU A 193 -6.51 8.52 25.56
CA GLU A 193 -5.39 8.20 26.45
C GLU A 193 -4.09 7.95 25.68
N VAL A 194 -2.99 8.58 26.12
CA VAL A 194 -1.65 8.27 25.61
C VAL A 194 -1.17 6.95 26.20
N THR A 195 -0.84 6.00 25.34
CA THR A 195 -0.28 4.69 25.70
C THR A 195 1.18 4.60 25.29
N TYR A 196 2.01 4.01 26.14
CA TYR A 196 3.42 3.71 25.87
C TYR A 196 3.56 2.20 25.65
N CYS A 197 4.22 1.79 24.57
CA CYS A 197 4.38 0.39 24.21
C CYS A 197 5.65 0.15 23.38
N ARG A 198 6.09 -1.11 23.26
CA ARG A 198 7.18 -1.54 22.38
C ARG A 198 6.70 -1.77 20.95
N SER A 199 5.44 -2.17 20.79
CA SER A 199 4.80 -2.24 19.48
C SER A 199 3.33 -1.83 19.56
N LEU A 200 2.77 -1.44 18.43
CA LEU A 200 1.33 -1.35 18.23
C LEU A 200 0.95 -2.31 17.12
N ASP A 201 0.07 -3.25 17.42
CA ASP A 201 -0.53 -4.11 16.41
C ASP A 201 -1.92 -3.57 16.08
N VAL A 202 -2.15 -3.25 14.80
CA VAL A 202 -3.48 -2.96 14.29
C VAL A 202 -3.95 -4.18 13.51
N VAL A 203 -4.92 -4.90 14.08
CA VAL A 203 -5.45 -6.14 13.52
C VAL A 203 -6.72 -5.82 12.77
N GLU A 204 -6.76 -6.11 11.49
CA GLU A 204 -7.91 -5.87 10.61
C GLU A 204 -8.32 -7.15 9.88
N GLU A 205 -9.61 -7.47 9.94
CA GLU A 205 -10.22 -8.54 9.16
C GLU A 205 -11.37 -7.96 8.34
N TYR A 206 -11.38 -8.21 7.03
CA TYR A 206 -12.50 -7.84 6.18
C TYR A 206 -12.68 -8.78 4.99
N ASP A 207 -13.93 -8.90 4.54
CA ASP A 207 -14.25 -9.55 3.27
C ASP A 207 -14.37 -8.50 2.17
N ILE A 208 -13.86 -8.79 0.98
CA ILE A 208 -14.24 -8.09 -0.25
C ILE A 208 -15.58 -8.69 -0.72
N ILE A 209 -16.59 -7.86 -0.91
CA ILE A 209 -17.94 -8.29 -1.30
C ILE A 209 -18.00 -8.71 -2.77
N ASN A 210 -18.68 -9.82 -3.06
CA ASN A 210 -19.03 -10.21 -4.42
C ASN A 210 -20.15 -9.31 -4.96
N VAL A 211 -19.85 -8.51 -5.97
CA VAL A 211 -20.77 -7.54 -6.58
C VAL A 211 -21.94 -8.23 -7.30
N GLY A 212 -21.70 -9.41 -7.88
CA GLY A 212 -22.74 -10.27 -8.44
C GLY A 212 -23.73 -10.74 -7.36
N SER A 213 -23.24 -11.12 -6.18
CA SER A 213 -24.09 -11.47 -5.03
C SER A 213 -24.93 -10.29 -4.57
N LEU A 214 -24.34 -9.08 -4.51
CA LEU A 214 -25.07 -7.85 -4.18
C LEU A 214 -26.21 -7.56 -5.16
N LEU A 215 -25.97 -7.63 -6.47
CA LEU A 215 -27.04 -7.40 -7.44
C LEU A 215 -28.15 -8.45 -7.30
N ARG A 216 -27.81 -9.73 -7.11
CA ARG A 216 -28.80 -10.79 -6.88
C ARG A 216 -29.65 -10.51 -5.64
N ASP A 217 -29.05 -10.04 -4.55
CA ASP A 217 -29.76 -9.68 -3.31
C ASP A 217 -30.75 -8.54 -3.52
N ILE A 218 -30.34 -7.49 -4.25
CA ILE A 218 -31.20 -6.35 -4.58
C ILE A 218 -32.41 -6.80 -5.40
N LEU A 219 -32.19 -7.66 -6.40
CA LEU A 219 -33.27 -8.16 -7.25
C LEU A 219 -34.22 -9.12 -6.51
N ALA A 220 -33.74 -9.81 -5.48
CA ALA A 220 -34.56 -10.65 -4.62
C ALA A 220 -35.40 -9.85 -3.60
N HIS A 221 -35.00 -8.61 -3.31
CA HIS A 221 -35.66 -7.72 -2.34
C HIS A 221 -35.97 -6.35 -2.96
N PRO A 222 -36.81 -6.29 -4.01
CA PRO A 222 -37.14 -5.03 -4.67
C PRO A 222 -37.83 -4.08 -3.70
N GLY A 223 -37.59 -2.79 -3.86
CA GLY A 223 -38.19 -1.76 -3.02
C GLY A 223 -37.56 -1.58 -1.64
N VAL A 224 -36.45 -2.27 -1.35
CA VAL A 224 -35.73 -2.20 -0.08
C VAL A 224 -34.38 -1.51 -0.28
N GLU A 225 -34.03 -0.57 0.61
CA GLU A 225 -32.71 0.07 0.58
C GLU A 225 -31.62 -0.97 0.86
N PRO A 226 -30.63 -1.15 -0.04
CA PRO A 226 -29.63 -2.19 0.12
C PRO A 226 -28.53 -1.82 1.12
N ASP A 227 -28.19 -2.77 1.99
CA ASP A 227 -26.95 -2.74 2.76
C ASP A 227 -25.87 -3.50 1.98
N PHE A 228 -24.91 -2.75 1.43
CA PHE A 228 -23.82 -3.28 0.61
C PHE A 228 -22.81 -4.12 1.38
N THR A 229 -22.95 -4.22 2.71
CA THR A 229 -22.12 -5.02 3.60
C THR A 229 -22.90 -6.03 4.42
N ALA A 230 -24.15 -6.34 4.04
CA ALA A 230 -24.98 -7.27 4.80
C ALA A 230 -24.35 -8.67 4.92
N ASP A 231 -24.61 -9.36 6.03
CA ASP A 231 -24.05 -10.70 6.31
C ASP A 231 -24.43 -11.77 5.28
N ARG A 232 -25.61 -11.63 4.66
CA ARG A 232 -26.10 -12.54 3.62
C ARG A 232 -25.37 -12.41 2.29
N LEU A 233 -24.59 -11.34 2.08
CA LEU A 233 -23.80 -11.17 0.86
C LEU A 233 -22.57 -12.08 0.90
N GLU A 234 -22.29 -12.71 -0.23
CA GLU A 234 -21.09 -13.53 -0.43
C GLU A 234 -19.84 -12.64 -0.48
N GLY A 235 -18.75 -13.10 0.13
CA GLY A 235 -17.42 -12.53 -0.04
C GLY A 235 -16.64 -13.26 -1.13
N VAL A 236 -15.80 -12.54 -1.88
CA VAL A 236 -14.88 -13.13 -2.87
C VAL A 236 -13.51 -13.44 -2.25
N VAL A 237 -13.05 -12.59 -1.34
CA VAL A 237 -11.76 -12.72 -0.65
C VAL A 237 -11.94 -12.31 0.81
N ALA A 238 -11.43 -13.12 1.73
CA ALA A 238 -11.26 -12.75 3.14
C ALA A 238 -9.82 -12.30 3.37
N ASN A 239 -9.64 -11.18 4.06
CA ASN A 239 -8.34 -10.63 4.42
C ASN A 239 -8.18 -10.61 5.93
N HIS A 240 -6.99 -10.97 6.40
CA HIS A 240 -6.52 -10.78 7.76
C HIS A 240 -5.16 -10.08 7.70
N ILE A 241 -5.09 -8.89 8.28
CA ILE A 241 -3.93 -7.99 8.19
C ILE A 241 -3.52 -7.58 9.59
N ILE A 242 -2.24 -7.69 9.90
CA ILE A 242 -1.64 -7.10 11.10
C ILE A 242 -0.66 -6.03 10.63
N TYR A 243 -0.99 -4.77 10.89
CA TYR A 243 -0.05 -3.66 10.79
C TYR A 243 0.68 -3.53 12.13
N ARG A 244 1.92 -4.00 12.20
CA ARG A 244 2.76 -3.92 13.40
C ARG A 244 3.70 -2.73 13.30
N PHE A 245 3.42 -1.70 14.07
CA PHE A 245 4.27 -0.53 14.22
C PHE A 245 5.32 -0.77 15.30
N LEU A 246 6.54 -0.36 15.00
CA LEU A 246 7.72 -0.53 15.83
C LEU A 246 8.50 0.79 15.90
N PRO A 247 9.36 0.98 16.91
CA PRO A 247 10.26 2.13 16.97
C PRO A 247 11.15 2.24 15.72
N GLY A 248 11.72 3.43 15.50
CA GLY A 248 12.56 3.69 14.32
C GLY A 248 11.80 3.80 13.01
N GLY A 249 10.50 4.13 13.06
CA GLY A 249 9.67 4.38 11.88
C GLY A 249 9.28 3.13 11.09
N THR A 250 9.41 1.95 11.68
CA THR A 250 9.10 0.67 11.04
C THR A 250 7.62 0.31 11.18
N THR A 251 7.03 -0.15 10.09
CA THR A 251 5.73 -0.82 10.05
C THR A 251 5.86 -2.11 9.26
N LEU A 252 5.63 -3.25 9.91
CA LEU A 252 5.45 -4.53 9.24
C LEU A 252 3.98 -4.72 8.90
N ILE A 253 3.71 -5.30 7.74
CA ILE A 253 2.37 -5.59 7.24
C ILE A 253 2.34 -7.09 6.96
N ASP A 254 1.90 -7.86 7.96
CA ASP A 254 1.64 -9.29 7.82
C ASP A 254 0.23 -9.44 7.26
N TYR A 255 0.14 -9.85 6.00
CA TYR A 255 -1.10 -9.87 5.24
C TYR A 255 -1.36 -11.29 4.73
N THR A 256 -2.40 -11.91 5.28
CA THR A 256 -2.97 -13.16 4.76
C THR A 256 -4.31 -12.91 4.06
N SER A 257 -4.45 -13.40 2.83
CA SER A 257 -5.69 -13.37 2.06
C SER A 257 -6.12 -14.77 1.67
N ARG A 258 -7.43 -15.06 1.72
CA ARG A 258 -8.00 -16.33 1.27
C ARG A 258 -9.08 -16.07 0.23
N ALA A 259 -8.95 -16.72 -0.93
CA ALA A 259 -10.01 -16.78 -1.93
C ALA A 259 -11.20 -17.57 -1.36
N LEU A 260 -12.34 -16.91 -1.17
CA LEU A 260 -13.58 -17.56 -0.74
C LEU A 260 -14.35 -18.13 -1.94
N GLN A 261 -14.15 -17.51 -3.10
CA GLN A 261 -14.71 -17.93 -4.38
C GLN A 261 -13.63 -17.86 -5.46
N GLU A 262 -13.89 -18.50 -6.59
CA GLU A 262 -13.04 -18.31 -7.78
C GLU A 262 -13.15 -16.86 -8.28
N PHE A 263 -12.03 -16.29 -8.71
CA PHE A 263 -12.01 -14.99 -9.35
C PHE A 263 -10.86 -14.86 -10.34
N GLU A 264 -10.95 -13.88 -11.24
CA GLU A 264 -9.83 -13.55 -12.11
C GLU A 264 -8.84 -12.59 -11.48
N MET A 265 -7.58 -12.99 -11.49
CA MET A 265 -6.48 -12.19 -10.97
C MET A 265 -5.97 -11.18 -12.00
N GLY A 266 -5.93 -9.91 -11.63
CA GLY A 266 -5.15 -8.90 -12.36
C GLY A 266 -3.86 -8.51 -11.66
N TYR A 267 -3.93 -8.29 -10.34
CA TYR A 267 -2.86 -7.70 -9.53
C TYR A 267 -3.17 -7.81 -8.03
N MET A 268 -2.15 -8.12 -7.24
CA MET A 268 -2.13 -7.92 -5.78
C MET A 268 -0.82 -7.25 -5.38
N GLY A 269 -0.92 -6.10 -4.73
CA GLY A 269 0.23 -5.41 -4.14
C GLY A 269 0.46 -5.72 -2.67
N PHE A 270 -0.60 -5.94 -1.88
CA PHE A 270 -0.57 -5.98 -0.39
C PHE A 270 -0.09 -4.68 0.28
N ASN A 271 0.72 -3.87 -0.41
CA ASN A 271 1.25 -2.60 0.04
C ASN A 271 1.32 -1.62 -1.13
N GLN A 272 1.05 -0.35 -0.86
CA GLN A 272 1.14 0.76 -1.82
C GLN A 272 1.43 2.04 -1.03
N SER A 273 2.01 3.05 -1.63
CA SER A 273 2.33 4.27 -0.87
C SER A 273 2.27 5.51 -1.71
N ALA A 274 1.76 6.59 -1.13
CA ALA A 274 1.89 7.91 -1.69
C ALA A 274 3.37 8.33 -1.87
N ARG A 275 3.55 9.41 -2.63
CA ARG A 275 4.84 10.06 -2.85
C ARG A 275 5.22 10.92 -1.64
N LEU A 276 6.51 10.93 -1.29
CA LEU A 276 7.04 11.89 -0.30
C LEU A 276 6.98 13.33 -0.84
N VAL A 277 6.71 14.27 0.07
CA VAL A 277 6.78 15.72 -0.15
C VAL A 277 7.53 16.34 1.03
N TRP A 278 7.88 17.62 0.99
CA TRP A 278 8.43 18.28 2.18
C TRP A 278 7.93 19.72 2.25
N GLU A 279 8.33 20.50 1.25
CA GLU A 279 7.88 21.88 1.05
C GLU A 279 7.96 22.22 -0.43
N ALA A 280 7.38 23.35 -0.84
CA ALA A 280 7.52 23.81 -2.22
C ALA A 280 9.01 23.99 -2.58
N GLY A 281 9.46 23.34 -3.66
CA GLY A 281 10.87 23.38 -4.09
C GLY A 281 11.79 22.34 -3.44
N SER A 282 11.26 21.41 -2.65
CA SER A 282 12.04 20.28 -2.10
C SER A 282 12.57 19.36 -3.20
N THR A 283 13.69 18.70 -2.93
CA THR A 283 14.16 17.62 -3.79
C THR A 283 13.37 16.34 -3.53
N HIS A 284 13.17 15.54 -4.57
CA HIS A 284 12.61 14.20 -4.44
C HIS A 284 13.45 13.24 -5.28
N GLU A 285 14.02 12.24 -4.63
CA GLU A 285 14.84 11.22 -5.28
C GLU A 285 14.21 9.84 -5.08
N TYR A 286 14.34 8.96 -6.07
CA TYR A 286 13.79 7.62 -6.05
C TYR A 286 14.87 6.60 -6.41
N TYR A 287 15.01 5.59 -5.56
CA TYR A 287 15.96 4.51 -5.73
C TYR A 287 15.23 3.17 -5.79
N VAL A 288 15.53 2.39 -6.84
CA VAL A 288 15.02 1.02 -7.01
C VAL A 288 16.22 0.13 -7.38
N PRO A 289 16.67 -0.80 -6.51
CA PRO A 289 17.71 -1.75 -6.86
C PRO A 289 17.22 -2.70 -7.95
N LYS A 290 18.16 -3.41 -8.60
CA LYS A 290 17.87 -4.45 -9.61
C LYS A 290 17.13 -3.95 -10.86
N THR A 291 17.28 -2.66 -11.19
CA THR A 291 16.72 -2.06 -12.41
C THR A 291 17.82 -1.71 -13.41
N LEU A 292 17.50 -1.78 -14.69
CA LEU A 292 18.36 -1.31 -15.76
C LEU A 292 17.96 0.11 -16.19
N PRO A 293 18.91 0.98 -16.60
CA PRO A 293 18.58 2.26 -17.20
C PRO A 293 17.72 2.07 -18.45
N PHE A 294 16.77 2.98 -18.67
CA PHE A 294 15.87 2.94 -19.82
C PHE A 294 15.52 4.35 -20.29
N GLU A 295 14.94 4.46 -21.49
CA GLU A 295 14.45 5.72 -22.03
C GLU A 295 12.91 5.72 -22.06
N GLN A 296 12.32 6.85 -21.67
CA GLN A 296 10.89 7.10 -21.79
C GLN A 296 10.67 8.56 -22.18
N ASN A 297 9.87 8.80 -23.22
CA ASN A 297 9.60 10.14 -23.75
C ASN A 297 10.88 10.95 -24.08
N GLY A 298 11.92 10.28 -24.58
CA GLY A 298 13.21 10.90 -24.92
C GLY A 298 14.09 11.28 -23.73
N ILE A 299 13.73 10.88 -22.51
CA ILE A 299 14.51 11.10 -21.29
C ILE A 299 15.05 9.76 -20.81
N ARG A 300 16.36 9.71 -20.53
CA ARG A 300 17.02 8.57 -19.90
C ARG A 300 16.79 8.61 -18.40
N TYR A 301 16.33 7.49 -17.85
CA TYR A 301 16.13 7.30 -16.41
C TYR A 301 17.04 6.19 -15.90
N ASP A 302 17.56 6.37 -14.68
CA ASP A 302 18.35 5.37 -13.96
C ASP A 302 17.99 5.38 -12.48
N PHE A 303 17.04 4.51 -12.13
CA PHE A 303 16.56 4.37 -10.75
C PHE A 303 17.53 3.61 -9.87
N ARG A 304 18.42 2.79 -10.45
CA ARG A 304 19.48 2.11 -9.68
C ARG A 304 20.54 3.09 -9.24
N SER A 305 20.79 4.14 -10.01
CA SER A 305 21.75 5.21 -9.67
C SER A 305 21.12 6.39 -8.90
N VAL A 306 19.96 6.18 -8.28
CA VAL A 306 19.12 7.20 -7.64
C VAL A 306 18.61 8.26 -8.64
N GLN A 307 17.34 8.12 -9.02
CA GLN A 307 16.70 9.04 -9.97
C GLN A 307 16.18 10.29 -9.26
N ASP A 308 16.62 11.47 -9.71
CA ASP A 308 16.00 12.74 -9.31
C ASP A 308 14.62 12.88 -10.02
N LEU A 309 13.57 13.03 -9.21
CA LEU A 309 12.19 13.26 -9.61
C LEU A 309 11.66 14.59 -9.04
N SER A 310 12.52 15.53 -8.69
CA SER A 310 12.13 16.84 -8.16
C SER A 310 11.28 17.63 -9.17
N ALA A 311 11.58 17.48 -10.47
CA ALA A 311 10.68 17.91 -11.54
C ALA A 311 9.47 16.96 -11.64
N ALA A 312 8.30 17.50 -11.99
CA ALA A 312 7.10 16.69 -12.13
C ALA A 312 7.36 15.50 -13.09
N PRO A 313 7.22 14.25 -12.65
CA PRO A 313 7.42 13.08 -13.51
C PRO A 313 6.38 13.08 -14.64
N PRO A 314 6.64 12.33 -15.73
CA PRO A 314 5.68 12.20 -16.83
C PRO A 314 4.32 11.73 -16.34
N LYS A 315 3.26 12.06 -17.10
CA LYS A 315 1.90 11.59 -16.78
C LYS A 315 1.81 10.06 -16.88
N GLU A 316 2.54 9.46 -17.82
CA GLU A 316 2.64 8.02 -17.94
C GLU A 316 3.47 7.43 -16.79
N PRO A 317 3.00 6.36 -16.15
CA PRO A 317 3.74 5.74 -15.05
C PRO A 317 5.03 5.08 -15.54
N PHE A 318 6.06 5.07 -14.70
CA PHE A 318 7.20 4.18 -14.90
C PHE A 318 6.80 2.76 -14.49
N VAL A 319 6.90 1.82 -15.42
CA VAL A 319 6.58 0.41 -15.16
C VAL A 319 7.85 -0.41 -15.26
N PHE A 320 8.21 -1.09 -14.17
CA PHE A 320 9.36 -1.98 -14.12
C PHE A 320 8.89 -3.41 -14.26
N SER A 321 9.25 -4.06 -15.37
CA SER A 321 8.81 -5.43 -15.66
C SER A 321 9.75 -6.14 -16.60
N VAL A 322 9.64 -7.48 -16.61
CA VAL A 322 10.38 -8.34 -17.54
C VAL A 322 10.08 -7.95 -19.00
N ALA A 323 8.81 -7.70 -19.32
CA ALA A 323 8.39 -7.33 -20.67
C ALA A 323 8.93 -5.97 -21.14
N ARG A 324 9.28 -5.07 -20.21
CA ARG A 324 9.90 -3.77 -20.52
C ARG A 324 11.41 -3.86 -20.66
N GLY A 325 12.03 -4.97 -20.26
CA GLY A 325 13.48 -5.15 -20.32
C GLY A 325 14.26 -4.20 -19.40
N ASN A 326 13.60 -3.63 -18.37
CA ASN A 326 14.18 -2.63 -17.47
C ASN A 326 14.39 -3.16 -16.03
N VAL A 327 14.38 -4.48 -15.87
CA VAL A 327 14.80 -5.20 -14.65
C VAL A 327 16.05 -6.01 -14.96
N GLU A 328 16.96 -6.14 -14.01
CA GLU A 328 18.25 -6.83 -14.21
C GLU A 328 18.09 -8.34 -14.38
N ASP A 329 17.21 -8.93 -13.59
CA ASP A 329 16.99 -10.38 -13.53
C ASP A 329 15.49 -10.69 -13.46
N PRO A 330 14.91 -11.41 -14.44
CA PRO A 330 13.50 -11.77 -14.43
C PRO A 330 13.09 -12.71 -13.28
N ASP A 331 14.04 -13.41 -12.67
CA ASP A 331 13.80 -14.34 -11.55
C ASP A 331 14.12 -13.71 -10.18
N ASN A 332 14.59 -12.46 -10.16
CA ASN A 332 14.88 -11.70 -8.95
C ASN A 332 14.43 -10.24 -9.08
N LEU A 333 13.10 -10.04 -9.14
CA LEU A 333 12.49 -8.73 -9.32
C LEU A 333 12.79 -7.79 -8.13
N PRO A 334 12.96 -6.47 -8.38
CA PRO A 334 13.09 -5.45 -7.33
C PRO A 334 12.02 -5.56 -6.24
N GLU A 335 12.42 -5.59 -4.98
CA GLU A 335 11.60 -5.87 -3.80
C GLU A 335 11.47 -4.69 -2.83
N ARG A 336 12.35 -3.69 -2.96
CA ARG A 336 12.41 -2.51 -2.11
C ARG A 336 12.44 -1.26 -2.97
N PHE A 337 11.68 -0.26 -2.57
CA PHE A 337 11.44 0.96 -3.35
C PHE A 337 11.64 2.14 -2.41
N ILE A 338 12.73 2.87 -2.60
CA ILE A 338 13.19 3.86 -1.65
C ILE A 338 12.95 5.26 -2.21
N GLN A 339 12.32 6.11 -1.41
CA GLN A 339 12.16 7.54 -1.69
C GLN A 339 13.02 8.34 -0.73
N PHE A 340 13.56 9.45 -1.21
CA PHE A 340 14.17 10.47 -0.38
C PHE A 340 13.53 11.81 -0.66
N VAL A 341 13.36 12.61 0.38
CA VAL A 341 12.98 14.01 0.25
C VAL A 341 13.97 14.88 1.01
N GLY A 342 14.26 16.06 0.47
CA GLY A 342 15.27 16.95 1.03
C GLY A 342 15.26 18.34 0.43
N ARG A 343 16.41 19.00 0.51
CA ARG A 343 16.63 20.37 0.03
C ARG A 343 17.87 20.44 -0.84
N ARG A 344 17.92 21.46 -1.71
CA ARG A 344 19.16 21.86 -2.38
C ARG A 344 19.92 22.81 -1.45
N GLU A 345 21.14 22.43 -1.07
CA GLU A 345 22.07 23.27 -0.31
C GLU A 345 23.40 23.31 -1.06
N ASN A 346 23.89 24.50 -1.40
CA ASN A 346 25.14 24.69 -2.16
C ASN A 346 25.23 23.84 -3.45
N GLY A 347 24.11 23.67 -4.15
CA GLY A 347 24.03 22.87 -5.38
C GLY A 347 23.96 21.35 -5.16
N GLN A 348 23.95 20.87 -3.91
CA GLN A 348 23.85 19.45 -3.57
C GLN A 348 22.50 19.10 -2.94
N THR A 349 22.03 17.87 -3.14
CA THR A 349 20.87 17.36 -2.39
C THR A 349 21.29 17.03 -0.97
N VAL A 350 20.64 17.66 0.02
CA VAL A 350 20.70 17.27 1.42
C VAL A 350 19.39 16.59 1.79
N ARG A 351 19.45 15.26 1.94
CA ARG A 351 18.29 14.43 2.27
C ARG A 351 17.90 14.64 3.73
N GLN A 352 16.60 14.80 3.98
CA GLN A 352 16.02 15.00 5.31
C GLN A 352 15.30 13.73 5.78
N VAL A 353 14.59 13.05 4.87
CA VAL A 353 13.89 11.79 5.18
C VAL A 353 14.09 10.78 4.07
N GLY A 354 14.39 9.55 4.46
CA GLY A 354 14.30 8.36 3.63
C GLY A 354 13.04 7.55 3.99
N TYR A 355 12.46 6.91 2.98
CA TYR A 355 11.32 6.02 3.14
C TYR A 355 11.49 4.80 2.25
N ALA A 356 11.54 3.62 2.86
CA ALA A 356 11.55 2.34 2.16
C ALA A 356 10.16 1.71 2.20
N LEU A 357 9.68 1.30 1.03
CA LEU A 357 8.50 0.47 0.83
C LEU A 357 8.98 -0.86 0.25
N GLY A 358 8.61 -2.00 0.82
CA GLY A 358 9.10 -3.26 0.28
C GLY A 358 8.41 -4.51 0.77
N TYR A 359 8.99 -5.64 0.35
CA TYR A 359 8.57 -6.98 0.73
C TYR A 359 9.70 -7.72 1.44
N SER A 360 9.31 -8.64 2.31
CA SER A 360 10.22 -9.63 2.90
C SER A 360 10.87 -10.47 1.80
N LEU A 361 12.17 -10.69 1.97
CA LEU A 361 12.99 -11.58 1.15
C LEU A 361 13.05 -13.01 1.70
N THR A 362 12.63 -13.24 2.95
CA THR A 362 12.79 -14.54 3.62
C THR A 362 11.48 -15.25 3.94
N GLU A 363 10.34 -14.58 3.78
CA GLU A 363 9.02 -15.08 4.15
C GLU A 363 7.93 -14.77 3.09
N GLY A 364 6.88 -15.60 3.09
CA GLY A 364 5.71 -15.39 2.25
C GLY A 364 5.93 -15.64 0.75
N LEU A 365 4.98 -15.18 -0.04
CA LEU A 365 4.96 -15.34 -1.50
C LEU A 365 5.91 -14.38 -2.23
N THR A 366 6.48 -13.41 -1.51
CA THR A 366 7.36 -12.37 -2.07
C THR A 366 8.84 -12.72 -2.04
N ARG A 367 9.21 -13.86 -1.43
CA ARG A 367 10.54 -14.45 -1.56
C ARG A 367 10.92 -14.52 -3.05
N PRO A 368 12.14 -14.17 -3.46
CA PRO A 368 12.49 -13.98 -4.88
C PRO A 368 12.01 -15.11 -5.80
N ALA A 369 12.36 -16.36 -5.48
CA ALA A 369 11.98 -17.53 -6.27
C ALA A 369 10.47 -17.83 -6.29
N GLU A 370 9.72 -17.43 -5.27
CA GLU A 370 8.25 -17.56 -5.23
C GLU A 370 7.60 -16.45 -6.05
N ARG A 371 8.04 -15.20 -5.84
CA ARG A 371 7.51 -14.03 -6.53
C ARG A 371 7.76 -14.10 -8.03
N ALA A 372 8.94 -14.57 -8.44
CA ALA A 372 9.27 -14.81 -9.84
C ALA A 372 8.28 -15.75 -10.53
N ARG A 373 7.66 -16.71 -9.82
CA ARG A 373 6.64 -17.58 -10.43
C ARG A 373 5.28 -16.90 -10.60
N ASN A 374 4.98 -15.91 -9.77
CA ASN A 374 3.65 -15.30 -9.64
C ASN A 374 3.55 -13.87 -10.19
N ALA A 375 4.69 -13.22 -10.48
CA ALA A 375 4.76 -11.86 -10.97
C ALA A 375 5.76 -11.70 -12.12
N SER A 376 5.41 -10.85 -13.07
CA SER A 376 6.26 -10.40 -14.19
C SER A 376 6.64 -8.92 -14.11
N SER A 377 5.97 -8.18 -13.23
CA SER A 377 6.22 -6.77 -12.94
C SER A 377 6.69 -6.60 -11.50
N ALA A 378 7.58 -5.64 -11.26
CA ALA A 378 8.09 -5.32 -9.94
C ALA A 378 7.28 -4.21 -9.26
N ILE A 379 7.06 -3.11 -9.98
CA ILE A 379 6.36 -1.91 -9.50
C ILE A 379 5.87 -1.05 -10.66
N SER A 380 4.76 -0.34 -10.42
CA SER A 380 4.37 0.84 -11.22
C SER A 380 4.49 2.11 -10.38
N LEU A 381 5.23 3.11 -10.88
CA LEU A 381 5.42 4.41 -10.25
C LEU A 381 4.61 5.48 -11.00
N TYR A 382 3.55 5.97 -10.37
CA TYR A 382 2.77 7.11 -10.84
C TYR A 382 3.28 8.41 -10.20
N PRO A 383 2.95 9.59 -10.76
CA PRO A 383 3.43 10.88 -10.25
C PRO A 383 3.20 11.15 -8.76
N VAL A 384 2.18 10.51 -8.18
CA VAL A 384 1.74 10.72 -6.80
C VAL A 384 1.77 9.46 -5.95
N LYS A 385 2.06 8.28 -6.53
CA LYS A 385 1.88 6.99 -5.83
C LYS A 385 2.69 5.84 -6.43
N SER A 386 3.09 4.92 -5.57
CA SER A 386 3.89 3.74 -5.87
C SER A 386 3.08 2.47 -5.63
N TYR A 387 3.07 1.56 -6.62
CA TYR A 387 2.30 0.31 -6.60
C TYR A 387 3.22 -0.91 -6.82
N PRO A 388 3.89 -1.39 -5.76
CA PRO A 388 4.59 -2.66 -5.77
C PRO A 388 3.69 -3.81 -6.24
N VAL A 389 4.25 -4.80 -6.93
CA VAL A 389 3.50 -5.96 -7.45
C VAL A 389 4.00 -7.23 -6.77
N ALA A 390 3.16 -7.89 -5.99
CA ALA A 390 3.51 -9.19 -5.38
C ALA A 390 3.03 -10.35 -6.25
N VAL A 391 1.82 -10.21 -6.83
CA VAL A 391 1.21 -11.16 -7.76
C VAL A 391 0.60 -10.39 -8.92
N ASP A 392 0.76 -10.89 -10.15
CA ASP A 392 0.05 -10.42 -11.33
C ASP A 392 -0.51 -11.60 -12.15
N ARG A 393 -0.94 -11.33 -13.39
CA ARG A 393 -1.50 -12.34 -14.29
C ARG A 393 -0.56 -13.52 -14.58
N LYS A 394 0.73 -13.44 -14.27
CA LYS A 394 1.70 -14.55 -14.41
C LYS A 394 1.29 -15.78 -13.59
N MET A 395 0.64 -15.59 -12.43
CA MET A 395 0.15 -16.69 -11.60
C MET A 395 -0.92 -17.55 -12.29
N GLY A 396 -1.60 -16.99 -13.29
CA GLY A 396 -2.74 -17.60 -13.95
C GLY A 396 -3.93 -16.65 -13.98
N ALA A 397 -4.79 -16.81 -14.99
CA ALA A 397 -5.95 -15.94 -15.17
C ALA A 397 -6.99 -16.11 -14.06
N LEU A 398 -7.19 -17.33 -13.56
CA LEU A 398 -8.17 -17.68 -12.53
C LEU A 398 -7.48 -18.16 -11.26
N VAL A 399 -7.94 -17.66 -10.13
CA VAL A 399 -7.57 -18.12 -8.79
C VAL A 399 -8.74 -18.94 -8.23
N PRO A 400 -8.54 -20.24 -7.92
CA PRO A 400 -9.61 -21.08 -7.40
C PRO A 400 -9.97 -20.71 -5.95
N ALA A 401 -11.20 -21.04 -5.56
CA ALA A 401 -11.62 -20.93 -4.16
C ALA A 401 -10.71 -21.79 -3.26
N GLY A 402 -10.40 -21.28 -2.07
CA GLY A 402 -9.52 -21.92 -1.10
C GLY A 402 -8.04 -21.55 -1.23
N THR A 403 -7.60 -20.92 -2.33
CA THR A 403 -6.23 -20.42 -2.44
C THR A 403 -5.94 -19.39 -1.35
N THR A 404 -4.80 -19.56 -0.67
CA THR A 404 -4.33 -18.66 0.39
C THR A 404 -3.04 -17.99 -0.06
N PHE A 405 -2.96 -16.69 0.21
CA PHE A 405 -1.81 -15.84 -0.03
C PHE A 405 -1.31 -15.34 1.32
N HIS A 406 0.00 -15.43 1.53
CA HIS A 406 0.66 -14.81 2.67
C HIS A 406 1.78 -13.91 2.16
N CYS A 407 1.77 -12.64 2.55
CA CYS A 407 2.75 -11.65 2.19
C CYS A 407 3.16 -10.88 3.45
N LEU A 408 4.47 -10.84 3.72
CA LEU A 408 5.05 -9.93 4.69
C LEU A 408 5.64 -8.74 3.93
N ALA A 409 5.02 -7.58 4.07
CA ALA A 409 5.49 -6.32 3.51
C ALA A 409 5.95 -5.37 4.61
N TYR A 410 6.64 -4.30 4.25
CA TYR A 410 7.05 -3.28 5.20
C TYR A 410 7.00 -1.86 4.64
N ARG A 411 6.93 -0.91 5.57
CA ARG A 411 7.15 0.51 5.39
C ARG A 411 8.15 0.95 6.44
N GLN A 412 9.18 1.69 6.05
CA GLN A 412 10.18 2.16 7.01
C GLN A 412 10.67 3.56 6.69
N TYR A 413 10.46 4.48 7.63
CA TYR A 413 11.07 5.81 7.59
C TYR A 413 12.43 5.76 8.30
N PHE A 414 13.42 6.45 7.75
CA PHE A 414 14.76 6.53 8.35
C PHE A 414 15.39 7.90 8.07
N ASP A 415 16.32 8.31 8.93
CA ASP A 415 17.14 9.51 8.73
C ASP A 415 18.36 9.16 7.88
N PRO A 416 18.47 9.61 6.62
CA PRO A 416 19.63 9.28 5.78
C PRO A 416 20.95 9.85 6.31
N ARG A 417 20.90 10.82 7.23
CA ARG A 417 22.08 11.49 7.81
C ARG A 417 22.70 10.70 8.96
N SER A 418 22.02 9.68 9.50
CA SER A 418 22.57 8.84 10.56
C SER A 418 23.81 8.04 10.13
N HIS A 419 23.98 7.86 8.81
CA HIS A 419 25.10 7.15 8.20
C HIS A 419 25.61 7.92 6.98
N ALA A 420 26.50 8.89 7.20
CA ALA A 420 26.90 9.88 6.19
C ALA A 420 27.45 9.31 4.86
N ASN A 421 28.02 8.11 4.89
CA ASN A 421 28.61 7.45 3.72
C ASN A 421 27.61 6.56 2.96
N ALA A 422 26.69 5.93 3.68
CA ALA A 422 25.67 5.07 3.09
C ALA A 422 24.56 5.90 2.44
N THR A 423 23.98 5.37 1.36
CA THR A 423 22.80 5.97 0.72
C THR A 423 21.56 5.74 1.57
N CYS A 424 21.41 4.53 2.10
CA CYS A 424 20.41 4.19 3.09
C CYS A 424 20.89 3.04 3.98
N VAL A 425 20.52 3.12 5.25
CA VAL A 425 20.61 2.04 6.23
C VAL A 425 19.29 1.99 6.97
N TYR A 426 18.67 0.81 7.02
CA TYR A 426 17.46 0.59 7.79
C TYR A 426 17.30 -0.90 8.09
N TRP A 427 16.44 -1.22 9.05
CA TRP A 427 16.23 -2.60 9.49
C TRP A 427 14.89 -2.82 10.17
N HIS A 428 14.43 -4.06 10.14
CA HIS A 428 13.21 -4.45 10.83
C HIS A 428 13.30 -5.91 11.34
N PRO A 429 12.54 -6.26 12.40
CA PRO A 429 12.43 -7.63 12.81
C PRO A 429 11.73 -8.45 11.73
N GLU A 430 12.17 -9.69 11.56
CA GLU A 430 11.53 -10.67 10.68
C GLU A 430 11.88 -12.04 11.24
N GLY A 431 10.91 -12.95 11.45
CA GLY A 431 11.16 -14.21 12.15
C GLY A 431 11.99 -14.05 13.43
N GLU A 432 12.99 -14.93 13.64
CA GLU A 432 13.90 -14.91 14.80
C GLU A 432 15.16 -14.06 14.56
N GLY A 433 14.97 -12.78 14.21
CA GLY A 433 16.08 -11.85 14.09
C GLY A 433 15.71 -10.55 13.39
N GLN A 434 16.72 -9.91 12.81
CA GLN A 434 16.60 -8.60 12.18
C GLN A 434 17.11 -8.68 10.74
N VAL A 435 16.40 -8.08 9.81
CA VAL A 435 16.88 -7.90 8.43
C VAL A 435 17.37 -6.47 8.29
N VAL A 436 18.63 -6.30 7.90
CA VAL A 436 19.30 -5.01 7.73
C VAL A 436 19.60 -4.81 6.25
N TYR A 437 19.27 -3.61 5.76
CA TYR A 437 19.52 -3.16 4.40
C TYR A 437 20.60 -2.07 4.44
N VAL A 438 21.64 -2.20 3.61
CA VAL A 438 22.76 -1.24 3.51
C VAL A 438 23.13 -1.05 2.05
N ASP A 439 22.89 0.15 1.53
CA ASP A 439 23.14 0.46 0.12
C ASP A 439 24.04 1.70 0.00
N TYR A 440 25.00 1.67 -0.94
CA TYR A 440 25.98 2.71 -1.25
C TYR A 440 25.89 3.13 -2.72
N HIS A 441 26.09 4.42 -2.98
CA HIS A 441 26.24 5.01 -4.32
C HIS A 441 27.57 5.78 -4.45
N ARG A 442 28.58 5.31 -3.71
CA ARG A 442 29.95 5.82 -3.71
C ARG A 442 30.89 4.73 -3.25
N SER A 443 32.15 4.85 -3.63
CA SER A 443 33.18 3.97 -3.09
C SER A 443 33.48 4.34 -1.64
N VAL A 444 33.58 3.33 -0.79
CA VAL A 444 33.99 3.45 0.61
C VAL A 444 34.88 2.28 0.99
N GLU A 445 35.80 2.50 1.91
CA GLU A 445 36.72 1.48 2.39
C GLU A 445 36.59 1.38 3.91
N HIS A 446 36.25 0.18 4.41
CA HIS A 446 36.05 -0.09 5.83
C HIS A 446 35.10 0.90 6.52
N ASP A 447 34.01 1.28 5.84
CA ASP A 447 32.99 2.13 6.46
C ASP A 447 32.27 1.36 7.57
N THR A 448 31.97 2.05 8.66
CA THR A 448 31.31 1.45 9.83
C THR A 448 29.86 1.90 9.90
N VAL A 449 28.96 0.98 9.57
CA VAL A 449 27.53 1.13 9.84
C VAL A 449 27.28 0.85 11.33
N ARG A 450 26.68 1.82 12.03
CA ARG A 450 26.27 1.67 13.42
C ARG A 450 24.87 1.09 13.48
N LEU A 451 24.74 -0.09 14.07
CA LEU A 451 23.50 -0.78 14.41
C LEU A 451 23.27 -0.70 15.94
N PRO A 452 22.11 -1.16 16.44
CA PRO A 452 21.86 -1.17 17.88
C PRO A 452 22.94 -1.93 18.67
N ALA A 453 23.41 -1.33 19.76
CA ALA A 453 24.56 -1.82 20.51
C ALA A 453 24.31 -3.19 21.16
N GLU A 454 23.05 -3.49 21.48
CA GLU A 454 22.60 -4.77 22.02
C GLU A 454 22.66 -5.93 21.01
N TRP A 455 23.00 -5.64 19.76
CA TRP A 455 23.26 -6.68 18.75
C TRP A 455 24.73 -7.08 18.68
N ALA A 456 25.62 -6.44 19.43
CA ALA A 456 27.04 -6.79 19.48
C ALA A 456 27.22 -8.30 19.75
N GLY A 457 28.06 -8.93 18.93
CA GLY A 457 28.34 -10.36 18.98
C GLY A 457 27.32 -11.25 18.28
N LYS A 458 26.14 -10.76 17.85
CA LYS A 458 25.16 -11.58 17.11
C LYS A 458 25.74 -12.05 15.76
N ALA A 459 25.40 -13.28 15.38
CA ALA A 459 25.82 -13.85 14.09
C ALA A 459 25.06 -13.20 12.94
N ILE A 460 25.71 -13.13 11.77
CA ILE A 460 25.08 -12.60 10.57
C ILE A 460 25.07 -13.60 9.42
N THR A 461 24.09 -13.48 8.54
CA THR A 461 24.02 -14.21 7.27
C THR A 461 23.66 -13.25 6.16
N ILE A 462 24.33 -13.38 5.02
CA ILE A 462 24.02 -12.58 3.83
C ILE A 462 22.78 -13.19 3.18
N ILE A 463 21.74 -12.37 3.01
CA ILE A 463 20.55 -12.71 2.21
C ILE A 463 20.83 -12.33 0.75
N GLU A 464 21.39 -11.15 0.53
CA GLU A 464 21.74 -10.62 -0.78
C GLU A 464 22.96 -9.71 -0.67
N GLN A 465 23.83 -9.72 -1.69
CA GLN A 465 24.98 -8.84 -1.76
C GLN A 465 25.40 -8.65 -3.22
N THR A 466 25.70 -7.41 -3.62
CA THR A 466 26.30 -7.15 -4.94
C THR A 466 27.77 -7.55 -4.96
N PRO A 467 28.33 -7.95 -6.12
CA PRO A 467 29.76 -8.26 -6.24
C PRO A 467 30.69 -7.09 -5.88
N SER A 468 30.19 -5.85 -5.95
CA SER A 468 30.92 -4.62 -5.67
C SER A 468 31.02 -4.25 -4.19
N LEU A 469 30.27 -4.93 -3.31
CA LEU A 469 30.27 -4.72 -1.87
C LEU A 469 31.01 -5.88 -1.19
N THR A 470 31.77 -5.59 -0.14
CA THR A 470 32.45 -6.56 0.72
C THR A 470 32.01 -6.36 2.16
N LEU A 471 31.55 -7.43 2.80
CA LEU A 471 31.25 -7.47 4.23
C LEU A 471 32.46 -8.04 4.98
N HIS A 472 33.06 -7.28 5.90
CA HIS A 472 34.33 -7.65 6.56
C HIS A 472 34.16 -8.48 7.82
N ALA A 473 32.91 -8.78 8.21
CA ALA A 473 32.60 -9.50 9.43
C ALA A 473 31.58 -10.61 9.19
N HIS A 474 31.54 -11.58 10.10
CA HIS A 474 30.51 -12.62 10.19
C HIS A 474 29.65 -12.49 11.46
N ARG A 475 29.91 -11.45 12.25
CA ARG A 475 29.23 -11.07 13.48
C ARG A 475 29.16 -9.56 13.59
N ILE A 476 28.20 -9.05 14.34
CA ILE A 476 28.17 -7.63 14.71
C ILE A 476 29.31 -7.36 15.69
N GLY A 477 30.11 -6.34 15.40
CA GLY A 477 31.25 -5.93 16.22
C GLY A 477 30.85 -5.20 17.51
N PRO A 478 31.84 -4.82 18.34
CA PRO A 478 31.61 -4.08 19.57
C PRO A 478 30.81 -2.81 19.36
N GLY A 479 29.84 -2.54 20.25
CA GLY A 479 29.00 -1.35 20.17
C GLY A 479 28.02 -1.32 18.99
N GLY A 480 27.77 -2.45 18.34
CA GLY A 480 26.84 -2.55 17.21
C GLY A 480 27.48 -2.24 15.85
N SER A 481 28.80 -2.37 15.70
CA SER A 481 29.48 -2.03 14.44
C SER A 481 29.33 -3.11 13.37
N LEU A 482 29.08 -2.67 12.13
CA LEU A 482 29.12 -3.50 10.94
C LEU A 482 30.04 -2.84 9.91
N GLU A 483 31.11 -3.52 9.51
CA GLU A 483 32.13 -2.96 8.64
C GLU A 483 31.97 -3.45 7.20
N LEU A 484 31.89 -2.51 6.25
CA LEU A 484 31.69 -2.81 4.83
C LEU A 484 32.61 -1.94 3.94
N SER A 485 33.02 -2.49 2.80
CA SER A 485 33.58 -1.70 1.70
C SER A 485 32.66 -1.77 0.49
N ALA A 486 32.55 -0.69 -0.27
CA ALA A 486 31.84 -0.67 -1.55
C ALA A 486 32.75 -0.07 -2.62
N SER A 487 32.69 -0.60 -3.83
CA SER A 487 33.47 -0.17 -4.98
C SER A 487 32.57 0.08 -6.19
N GLY A 488 33.08 0.73 -7.25
CA GLY A 488 32.35 0.85 -8.52
C GLY A 488 31.11 1.74 -8.50
N GLY A 489 30.93 2.57 -7.46
CA GLY A 489 29.86 3.58 -7.41
C GLY A 489 28.45 3.07 -7.10
N HIS A 490 28.25 1.75 -6.96
CA HIS A 490 27.01 1.15 -6.44
C HIS A 490 27.33 -0.15 -5.73
N GLY A 491 26.79 -0.35 -4.52
CA GLY A 491 26.87 -1.63 -3.82
C GLY A 491 25.75 -1.77 -2.79
N CYS A 492 25.18 -2.96 -2.66
CA CYS A 492 24.13 -3.22 -1.68
C CYS A 492 24.31 -4.55 -0.97
N ALA A 493 23.84 -4.61 0.27
CA ALA A 493 23.72 -5.84 1.03
C ALA A 493 22.42 -5.86 1.82
N VAL A 494 21.79 -7.04 1.84
CA VAL A 494 20.72 -7.38 2.77
C VAL A 494 21.25 -8.50 3.64
N ILE A 495 21.26 -8.29 4.96
CA ILE A 495 21.79 -9.25 5.91
C ILE A 495 20.75 -9.59 6.97
N LYS A 496 20.80 -10.83 7.43
CA LYS A 496 20.12 -11.30 8.63
C LYS A 496 21.06 -11.17 9.82
N VAL A 497 20.64 -10.49 10.88
CA VAL A 497 21.25 -10.57 12.20
C VAL A 497 20.40 -11.51 13.04
N HIS A 498 20.98 -12.63 13.46
CA HIS A 498 20.27 -13.66 14.21
C HIS A 498 20.16 -13.29 15.68
N ASP A 499 19.02 -13.57 16.30
CA ASP A 499 18.97 -13.59 17.75
C ASP A 499 19.91 -14.68 18.30
N ALA A 500 20.41 -14.49 19.52
CA ALA A 500 21.26 -15.51 20.12
C ALA A 500 20.47 -16.83 20.19
N ALA A 501 21.08 -17.93 19.73
CA ALA A 501 20.51 -19.26 19.91
C ALA A 501 20.18 -19.43 21.39
N ARG A 502 18.90 -19.68 21.69
CA ARG A 502 18.42 -19.86 23.06
C ARG A 502 18.92 -21.16 23.66
#